data_AF-A0A7V9LHV8-F1
#
_entry.id   AF-A0A7V9LHV8-F1
#
_cell.length_a   1.000
_cell.length_b   1.000
_cell.length_c   1.000
_cell.angle_alpha   90.00
_cell.angle_beta   90.00
_cell.angle_gamma   90.00
#
_symmetry.space_group_name_H-M   'P 1'
#
loop_
_entity.id
_entity.type
_entity.pdbx_description
1 polymer ?
#
loop_
_entity_poly.entity_id
_entity_poly.type
_entity_poly.pdbx_seq_one_letter_code
_entity_poly.pdbx_strand_id
1 'polypeptide(L)'
;VFTSTTSMHGGQESTLLSMMLPLLHQGMLVLGIPYTEPDLRTTRSGGTPYGASHYAAPGIAPRLSDEERRLAIALGTRLARTAMLLARR
;
A
#
# COMPACT_ATOMS: atom_id res chain seq x y z
N VAL A 1 -3.40 1.76 -4.49
CA VAL A 1 -2.25 2.66 -4.74
C VAL A 1 -1.07 2.24 -3.86
N PHE A 2 0.14 2.70 -4.16
CA PHE A 2 1.35 2.46 -3.34
C PHE A 2 2.26 3.70 -3.39
N THR A 3 3.14 3.88 -2.38
CA THR A 3 4.04 5.05 -2.30
C THR A 3 5.39 4.71 -1.67
N SER A 4 6.33 5.65 -1.66
CA SER A 4 7.59 5.57 -0.93
C SER A 4 7.97 6.95 -0.40
N THR A 5 8.49 7.04 0.82
CA THR A 5 8.94 8.31 1.41
C THR A 5 10.29 8.13 2.11
N THR A 6 11.05 9.22 2.22
CA THR A 6 12.33 9.24 2.94
C THR A 6 12.18 9.58 4.42
N SER A 7 11.04 10.13 4.83
CA SER A 7 10.71 10.39 6.24
C SER A 7 9.49 9.57 6.65
N MET A 8 9.50 9.09 7.90
CA MET A 8 8.50 8.13 8.40
C MET A 8 7.05 8.65 8.33
N HIS A 9 6.84 9.97 8.42
CA HIS A 9 5.49 10.57 8.40
C HIS A 9 5.30 11.62 7.28
N GLY A 10 6.29 11.81 6.40
CA GLY A 10 6.22 12.79 5.32
C GLY A 10 5.55 12.26 4.05
N GLY A 11 4.35 11.69 4.18
CA GLY A 11 3.55 11.28 3.01
C GLY A 11 3.25 9.79 2.88
N GLN A 12 3.59 8.96 3.88
CA GLN A 12 3.26 7.53 3.87
C GLN A 12 1.74 7.29 3.66
N GLU A 13 0.91 8.14 4.26
CA GLU A 13 -0.55 8.04 4.19
C GLU A 13 -1.17 9.11 3.27
N SER A 14 -0.78 10.38 3.41
CA SER A 14 -1.42 11.48 2.69
C SER A 14 -1.25 11.42 1.18
N THR A 15 -0.10 10.93 0.69
CA THR A 15 0.09 10.67 -0.75
C THR A 15 -0.87 9.61 -1.25
N LEU A 16 -1.10 8.54 -0.48
CA LEU A 16 -2.04 7.49 -0.87
C LEU A 16 -3.48 8.02 -0.91
N LEU A 17 -3.89 8.79 0.10
CA LEU A 17 -5.21 9.41 0.16
C LEU A 17 -5.44 10.37 -1.01
N SER A 18 -4.48 11.24 -1.33
CA SER A 18 -4.63 12.18 -2.45
C SER A 18 -4.64 11.48 -3.81
N MET A 19 -3.87 10.40 -3.97
CA MET A 19 -3.90 9.56 -5.18
C MET A 19 -5.24 8.81 -5.36
N MET A 20 -6.02 8.58 -4.30
CA MET A 20 -7.35 7.94 -4.43
C MET A 20 -8.38 8.87 -5.10
N LEU A 21 -8.26 10.19 -4.91
CA LEU A 21 -9.23 11.17 -5.43
C LEU A 21 -9.46 11.07 -6.95
N PRO A 22 -8.42 11.09 -7.81
CA PRO A 22 -8.64 10.94 -9.25
C PRO A 22 -9.23 9.57 -9.64
N LEU A 23 -8.90 8.49 -8.91
CA LEU A 23 -9.42 7.15 -9.18
C LEU A 23 -10.92 7.06 -8.87
N LEU A 24 -11.33 7.66 -7.74
CA LEU A 24 -12.74 7.78 -7.38
C LEU A 24 -13.52 8.60 -8.41
N HIS A 25 -12.94 9.70 -8.89
CA HIS A 25 -13.55 10.53 -9.92
C HIS A 25 -13.75 9.78 -11.25
N GLN A 26 -12.89 8.79 -11.55
CA GLN A 26 -13.03 7.91 -12.72
C GLN A 26 -13.98 6.72 -12.49
N GLY A 27 -14.65 6.63 -11.33
CA GLY A 27 -15.57 5.53 -11.00
C GLY A 27 -14.86 4.21 -10.66
N MET A 28 -13.58 4.25 -10.29
CA MET A 28 -12.83 3.05 -9.92
C MET A 28 -13.17 2.58 -8.50
N LEU A 29 -13.12 1.27 -8.28
CA LEU A 29 -13.14 0.67 -6.95
C LEU A 29 -11.75 0.73 -6.31
N VAL A 30 -11.64 1.36 -5.15
CA VAL A 30 -10.38 1.50 -4.40
C VAL A 30 -10.26 0.40 -3.36
N LEU A 31 -9.08 -0.24 -3.32
CA LEU A 31 -8.73 -1.28 -2.36
C LEU A 31 -7.44 -0.90 -1.62
N GLY A 32 -7.49 -0.99 -0.29
CA GLY A 32 -6.33 -0.89 0.60
C GLY A 32 -5.91 -2.25 1.15
N ILE A 33 -5.08 -2.23 2.21
CA ILE A 33 -4.64 -3.42 2.93
C ILE A 33 -5.47 -3.56 4.21
N PRO A 34 -6.23 -4.65 4.39
CA PRO A 34 -7.00 -4.86 5.62
C PRO A 34 -6.09 -5.23 6.80
N TYR A 35 -6.47 -4.84 8.02
CA TYR A 35 -5.78 -5.23 9.27
C TYR A 35 -5.82 -6.73 9.61
N THR A 36 -6.45 -7.55 8.75
CA THR A 36 -6.24 -9.00 8.75
C THR A 36 -4.81 -9.37 8.37
N GLU A 37 -4.07 -8.48 7.70
CA GLU A 37 -2.62 -8.58 7.51
C GLU A 37 -1.90 -8.13 8.80
N PRO A 38 -1.30 -9.05 9.58
CA PRO A 38 -0.75 -8.75 10.90
C PRO A 38 0.46 -7.80 10.86
N ASP A 39 1.19 -7.77 9.75
CA ASP A 39 2.33 -6.88 9.55
C ASP A 39 1.94 -5.40 9.65
N LEU A 40 0.69 -5.01 9.34
CA LEU A 40 0.23 -3.62 9.52
C LEU A 40 0.25 -3.15 10.98
N ARG A 41 0.18 -4.07 11.94
CA ARG A 41 0.19 -3.73 13.37
C ARG A 41 1.60 -3.67 13.96
N THR A 42 2.58 -4.23 13.27
CA THR A 42 3.92 -4.49 13.82
C THR A 42 5.03 -3.84 13.01
N THR A 43 4.78 -3.48 11.75
CA THR A 43 5.75 -2.78 10.89
C THR A 43 6.25 -1.50 11.56
N ARG A 44 7.56 -1.29 11.46
CA ARG A 44 8.25 -0.05 11.88
C ARG A 44 8.87 0.68 10.68
N SER A 45 8.59 0.20 9.47
CA SER A 45 9.01 0.75 8.18
C SER A 45 7.76 1.17 7.39
N GLY A 46 7.71 0.96 6.08
CA GLY A 46 6.51 1.16 5.28
C GLY A 46 5.41 0.12 5.52
N GLY A 47 4.24 0.41 4.93
CA GLY A 47 2.99 -0.32 5.11
C GLY A 47 1.91 0.56 5.76
N THR A 48 0.78 0.75 5.09
CA THR A 48 -0.39 1.47 5.63
C THR A 48 -1.69 0.74 5.25
N PRO A 49 -2.80 0.96 5.97
CA PRO A 49 -4.09 0.42 5.55
C PRO A 49 -4.57 0.98 4.19
N TYR A 50 -4.08 2.15 3.77
CA TYR A 50 -4.44 2.78 2.50
C TYR A 50 -3.73 2.17 1.28
N GLY A 51 -2.61 1.48 1.51
CA GLY A 51 -1.80 0.89 0.45
C GLY A 51 -0.40 0.51 0.94
N ALA A 52 0.27 -0.31 0.13
CA ALA A 52 1.65 -0.68 0.39
C ALA A 52 2.53 0.57 0.29
N SER A 53 3.54 0.65 1.15
CA SER A 53 4.50 1.74 1.08
C SER A 53 5.88 1.31 1.51
N HIS A 54 6.89 2.09 1.15
CA HIS A 54 8.28 1.88 1.56
C HIS A 54 8.80 3.08 2.33
N TYR A 55 9.56 2.83 3.40
CA TYR A 55 10.36 3.83 4.07
C TYR A 55 11.81 3.76 3.57
N ALA A 56 12.15 4.63 2.62
CA ALA A 56 13.48 4.74 2.02
C ALA A 56 14.39 5.57 2.93
N ALA A 57 14.81 4.98 4.06
CA ALA A 57 15.63 5.65 5.06
C ALA A 57 16.91 6.28 4.46
N PRO A 58 17.23 7.55 4.80
CA PRO A 58 18.42 8.22 4.27
C PRO A 58 19.71 7.45 4.59
N GLY A 59 20.58 7.29 3.58
CA GLY A 59 21.89 6.62 3.76
C GLY A 59 21.83 5.09 3.84
N ILE A 60 20.65 4.49 3.73
CA ILE A 60 20.48 3.02 3.65
C ILE A 60 20.14 2.66 2.20
N ALA A 61 20.73 1.58 1.70
CA ALA A 61 20.38 1.07 0.37
C ALA A 61 18.88 0.76 0.29
N PRO A 62 18.20 1.04 -0.84
CA PRO A 62 16.76 0.87 -0.98
C PRO A 62 16.40 -0.62 -1.03
N ARG A 63 16.29 -1.23 0.14
CA ARG A 63 15.83 -2.60 0.33
C ARG A 63 14.51 -2.56 1.07
N LEU A 64 13.54 -3.29 0.54
CA LEU A 64 12.29 -3.52 1.25
C LEU A 64 12.57 -4.37 2.51
N SER A 65 11.91 -4.03 3.61
CA SER A 65 11.79 -4.95 4.74
C SER A 65 10.95 -6.17 4.35
N ASP A 66 11.04 -7.23 5.14
CA ASP A 66 10.22 -8.42 4.89
C ASP A 66 8.73 -8.11 5.09
N GLU A 67 8.38 -7.24 6.05
CA GLU A 67 7.01 -6.74 6.25
C GLU A 67 6.51 -5.96 5.03
N GLU A 68 7.30 -5.01 4.51
CA GLU A 68 6.93 -4.21 3.33
C GLU A 68 6.69 -5.11 2.11
N ARG A 69 7.56 -6.11 1.92
CA ARG A 69 7.42 -7.09 0.83
C ARG A 69 6.14 -7.92 0.98
N ARG A 70 5.86 -8.44 2.18
CA ARG A 70 4.65 -9.24 2.44
C ARG A 70 3.38 -8.41 2.24
N LEU A 71 3.35 -7.18 2.75
CA LEU A 71 2.23 -6.25 2.60
C LEU A 71 1.98 -5.85 1.13
N ALA A 72 3.05 -5.61 0.35
CA ALA A 72 2.93 -5.36 -1.09
C ALA A 72 2.33 -6.55 -1.85
N ILE A 73 2.78 -7.77 -1.53
CA ILE A 73 2.25 -9.01 -2.11
C ILE A 73 0.78 -9.20 -1.71
N ALA A 74 0.42 -8.94 -0.44
CA ALA A 74 -0.95 -9.04 0.04
C ALA A 74 -1.89 -8.07 -0.69
N LEU A 75 -1.48 -6.80 -0.87
CA LEU A 75 -2.23 -5.82 -1.65
C LEU A 75 -2.44 -6.26 -3.10
N GLY A 76 -1.37 -6.71 -3.76
CA GLY A 76 -1.42 -7.20 -5.14
C GLY A 76 -2.33 -8.41 -5.29
N THR A 77 -2.24 -9.37 -4.37
CA THR A 77 -3.08 -10.57 -4.33
C THR A 77 -4.55 -10.21 -4.16
N ARG A 78 -4.87 -9.30 -3.23
CA ARG A 78 -6.23 -8.81 -3.01
C ARG A 78 -6.78 -8.12 -4.26
N LEU A 79 -6.00 -7.20 -4.85
CA LEU A 79 -6.38 -6.48 -6.05
C LEU A 79 -6.68 -7.44 -7.21
N ALA A 80 -5.77 -8.37 -7.49
CA ALA A 80 -5.91 -9.33 -8.59
C ALA A 80 -7.14 -10.23 -8.39
N ARG A 81 -7.34 -10.76 -7.17
CA ARG A 81 -8.50 -11.59 -6.84
C ARG A 81 -9.81 -10.82 -7.01
N THR A 82 -9.91 -9.60 -6.48
CA THR A 82 -11.12 -8.77 -6.62
C THR A 82 -11.38 -8.42 -8.09
N ALA A 83 -10.35 -8.05 -8.85
CA ALA A 83 -10.49 -7.77 -10.28
C ALA A 83 -11.01 -8.99 -11.05
N MET A 84 -10.45 -10.18 -10.81
CA MET A 84 -10.92 -11.42 -11.45
C MET A 84 -12.38 -11.74 -11.10
N LEU A 85 -12.80 -11.52 -9.85
CA LEU A 85 -14.19 -11.76 -9.43
C LEU A 85 -15.16 -10.80 -10.11
N LEU A 86 -14.78 -9.53 -10.28
CA LEU A 86 -15.62 -8.53 -10.94
C LEU A 86 -15.64 -8.66 -12.47
N ALA A 87 -14.57 -9.20 -13.06
CA ALA A 87 -14.46 -9.41 -14.50
C ALA A 87 -15.33 -10.58 -14.99
N ARG A 88 -15.69 -11.51 -14.11
CA ARG A 88 -16.65 -12.58 -14.39
C ARG A 88 -18.07 -11.99 -14.44
N ARG A 89 -18.42 -11.42 -15.59
CA ARG A 89 -19.80 -11.11 -15.97
C ARG A 89 -20.34 -12.21 -16.86
#